data_AF-A0AAI9PAK3-F1
#
_entry.id   AF-A0AAI9PAK3-F1
#
_cell.length_a   1.000
_cell.length_b   1.000
_cell.length_c   1.000
_cell.angle_alpha   90.00
_cell.angle_beta   90.00
_cell.angle_gamma   90.00
#
_symmetry.space_group_name_H-M   'P 1'
#
loop_
_entity.id
_entity.type
_entity.pdbx_description
1 polymer ?
#
loop_
_entity_poly.entity_id
_entity_poly.type
_entity_poly.pdbx_seq_one_letter_code
_entity_poly.pdbx_strand_id
1 'polypeptide(L)'
;MKTNHAVEYFGSKVALAIAIGIHKAAVSQWGENVPKGRAYQLEVLTGGKLKADPAPPSGQERPYQRIAPGTALAEIPCVQRATDAAQTDATQAQPGKA
;
A
#
# COMPACT_ATOMS: atom_id res chain seq x y z
N MET A 1 10.75 12.96 5.04
CA MET A 1 12.11 13.39 5.44
C MET A 1 12.81 14.07 4.27
N LYS A 2 13.39 15.25 4.53
CA LYS A 2 14.22 15.99 3.55
C LYS A 2 15.60 15.36 3.40
N THR A 3 16.10 15.33 2.16
CA THR A 3 17.43 14.78 1.84
C THR A 3 18.54 15.53 2.56
N ASN A 4 18.48 16.86 2.63
CA ASN A 4 19.49 17.68 3.32
C ASN A 4 19.60 17.32 4.80
N HIS A 5 18.48 17.11 5.49
CA HIS A 5 18.47 16.73 6.90
C HIS A 5 19.12 15.36 7.14
N ALA A 6 18.92 14.41 6.23
CA ALA A 6 19.64 13.13 6.28
C ALA A 6 21.14 13.36 6.04
N VAL A 7 21.51 14.14 5.03
CA VAL A 7 22.92 14.41 4.70
C VAL A 7 23.65 15.11 5.86
N GLU A 8 23.02 16.07 6.53
CA GLU A 8 23.58 16.77 7.69
C GLU A 8 23.82 15.82 8.87
N TYR A 9 22.88 14.91 9.14
CA TYR A 9 23.03 13.92 10.22
C TYR A 9 24.23 13.00 10.00
N PHE A 10 24.46 12.56 8.77
CA PHE A 10 25.61 11.70 8.41
C PHE A 10 26.87 12.52 8.03
N GLY A 11 26.79 13.85 8.02
CA GLY A 11 27.85 14.78 7.64
C GLY A 11 28.08 14.95 6.13
N SER A 12 27.91 13.91 5.32
CA SER A 12 28.04 14.02 3.86
C SER A 12 27.20 13.01 3.09
N LYS A 13 26.93 13.31 1.80
CA LYS A 13 26.25 12.38 0.88
C LYS A 13 27.01 11.06 0.72
N VAL A 14 28.35 11.11 0.82
CA VAL A 14 29.21 9.92 0.73
C VAL A 14 29.08 9.08 1.99
N ALA A 15 29.16 9.70 3.17
CA ALA A 15 28.99 9.00 4.45
C ALA A 15 27.60 8.37 4.58
N LEU A 16 26.55 9.09 4.15
CA LEU A 16 25.18 8.59 4.06
C LEU A 16 25.10 7.37 3.14
N ALA A 17 25.72 7.43 1.96
CA ALA A 17 25.74 6.34 0.99
C ALA A 17 26.44 5.09 1.53
N ILE A 18 27.57 5.26 2.22
CA ILE A 18 28.32 4.18 2.88
C ILE A 18 27.47 3.55 3.99
N ALA A 19 26.80 4.36 4.83
CA ALA A 19 25.99 3.88 5.94
C ALA A 19 24.83 2.97 5.51
N ILE A 20 24.25 3.22 4.33
CA ILE A 20 23.14 2.42 3.77
C ILE A 20 23.57 1.42 2.68
N GLY A 21 24.86 1.36 2.37
CA GLY A 21 25.42 0.44 1.37
C GLY A 21 25.00 0.72 -0.07
N ILE A 22 24.91 2.00 -0.48
CA ILE A 22 24.63 2.38 -1.88
C ILE A 22 25.72 3.26 -2.48
N HIS A 23 25.67 3.43 -3.79
CA HIS A 23 26.56 4.34 -4.49
C HIS A 23 26.18 5.80 -4.26
N LYS A 24 27.17 6.71 -4.16
CA LYS A 24 26.96 8.16 -3.95
C LYS A 24 26.02 8.79 -4.99
N ALA A 25 26.02 8.29 -6.23
CA ALA A 25 25.18 8.82 -7.30
C ALA A 25 23.68 8.60 -7.01
N ALA A 26 23.33 7.51 -6.33
CA ALA A 26 21.95 7.23 -5.96
C ALA A 26 21.43 8.25 -4.94
N VAL A 27 22.26 8.68 -3.97
CA VAL A 27 21.90 9.74 -3.01
C VAL A 27 21.65 11.06 -3.73
N SER A 28 22.46 11.39 -4.75
CA SER A 28 22.27 12.60 -5.54
C SER A 28 20.97 12.59 -6.37
N GLN A 29 20.47 11.41 -6.74
CA GLN A 29 19.23 11.26 -7.52
C GLN A 29 17.96 11.44 -6.69
N TRP A 30 18.03 11.45 -5.35
CA TRP A 30 16.84 11.57 -4.50
C TRP A 30 16.14 12.92 -4.59
N GLY A 31 16.85 13.97 -5.01
CA GLY A 31 16.30 15.32 -5.05
C GLY A 31 16.03 15.86 -3.64
N GLU A 32 14.92 16.58 -3.46
CA GLU A 32 14.60 17.27 -2.20
C GLU A 32 14.19 16.30 -1.07
N ASN A 33 13.50 15.21 -1.41
CA ASN A 33 12.95 14.26 -0.43
C ASN A 33 13.53 12.86 -0.60
N VAL A 34 13.84 12.21 0.52
CA VAL A 34 14.35 10.85 0.51
C VAL A 34 13.24 9.88 0.08
N PRO A 35 13.50 8.94 -0.85
CA PRO A 35 12.54 7.91 -1.22
C PRO A 35 12.05 7.15 0.02
N LYS A 36 10.75 6.89 0.08
CA LYS A 36 10.08 6.37 1.28
C LYS A 36 10.73 5.12 1.89
N GLY A 37 11.07 4.12 1.07
CA GLY A 37 11.75 2.91 1.55
C GLY A 37 13.12 3.21 2.18
N ARG A 38 13.86 4.17 1.60
CA ARG A 38 15.16 4.62 2.14
C ARG A 38 14.98 5.44 3.41
N ALA A 39 13.90 6.22 3.50
CA ALA A 39 13.61 6.99 4.68
C ALA A 39 13.38 6.09 5.91
N TYR A 40 12.63 5.00 5.75
CA TYR A 40 12.46 4.01 6.82
C TYR A 40 13.75 3.28 7.18
N GLN A 41 14.57 2.94 6.17
CA GLN A 41 15.87 2.31 6.42
C GLN A 41 16.77 3.21 7.28
N LEU A 42 16.79 4.52 6.98
CA LEU A 42 17.55 5.51 7.75
C LEU A 42 16.99 5.69 9.16
N GLU A 43 15.67 5.66 9.34
CA GLU A 43 15.05 5.70 10.67
C GLU A 43 15.52 4.53 11.54
N VAL A 44 15.53 3.32 10.99
CA VAL A 44 16.00 2.12 11.70
C VAL A 44 17.49 2.22 12.03
N LEU A 45 18.33 2.63 11.06
CA LEU A 45 19.77 2.77 11.25
C LEU A 45 20.13 3.85 12.29
N THR A 46 19.34 4.91 12.38
CA THR A 46 19.57 6.01 13.33
C THR A 46 18.88 5.81 14.68
N GLY A 47 18.23 4.66 14.90
CA GLY A 47 17.51 4.38 16.13
C GLY A 47 16.35 5.35 16.40
N GLY A 48 15.73 5.86 15.34
CA GLY A 48 14.61 6.80 15.43
C GLY A 48 14.98 8.28 15.49
N LYS A 49 16.26 8.66 15.36
CA LYS A 49 16.66 10.08 15.33
C LYS A 49 16.23 10.78 14.03
N LEU A 50 16.25 10.06 12.90
CA LEU A 50 15.61 10.50 11.66
C LEU A 50 14.24 9.83 11.57
N LYS A 51 13.19 10.61 11.32
CA LYS A 51 11.81 10.09 11.17
C LYS A 51 11.39 10.09 9.71
N ALA A 52 10.95 8.93 9.23
CA ALA A 52 10.35 8.82 7.91
C ALA A 52 8.92 9.38 7.95
N ASP A 53 8.48 9.99 6.84
CA ASP A 53 7.09 10.43 6.75
C ASP A 53 6.20 9.17 6.70
N PRO A 54 5.13 9.12 7.52
CA PRO A 54 4.24 7.99 7.52
C PRO A 54 3.65 7.80 6.13
N ALA A 55 3.59 6.54 5.71
CA ALA A 55 2.83 6.17 4.55
C ALA A 55 1.39 6.67 4.68
N PRO A 56 0.81 7.34 3.66
CA PRO A 56 -0.64 7.31 3.57
C PRO A 56 -1.05 5.83 3.57
N PRO A 57 -2.09 5.46 4.33
CA PRO A 57 -2.52 4.07 4.40
C PRO A 57 -2.82 3.59 2.99
N SER A 58 -1.92 2.76 2.44
CA SER A 58 -2.05 2.16 1.12
C SER A 58 -3.04 0.99 1.13
N GLY A 59 -4.00 1.02 2.05
CA GLY A 59 -5.14 0.14 2.05
C GLY A 59 -6.03 0.55 0.88
N GLN A 60 -5.66 0.14 -0.33
CA GLN A 60 -6.70 -0.08 -1.32
C GLN A 60 -7.63 -1.11 -0.69
N GLU A 61 -8.89 -0.73 -0.51
CA GLU A 61 -9.96 -1.63 -0.12
C GLU A 61 -9.84 -2.85 -1.02
N ARG A 62 -9.35 -3.95 -0.43
CA ARG A 62 -9.23 -5.20 -1.17
C ARG A 62 -10.69 -5.59 -1.38
N PRO A 63 -11.18 -5.76 -2.62
CA PRO A 63 -12.57 -6.18 -2.85
C PRO A 63 -12.84 -7.56 -2.22
N TYR A 64 -11.79 -8.31 -1.90
CA TYR A 64 -11.81 -9.47 -1.01
C TYR A 64 -11.47 -9.03 0.41
N GLN A 65 -12.33 -8.21 1.00
CA GLN A 65 -12.24 -7.90 2.41
C GLN A 65 -12.43 -9.21 3.16
N ARG A 66 -11.57 -9.48 4.15
CA ARG A 66 -11.76 -10.59 5.09
C ARG A 66 -13.19 -10.47 5.62
N ILE A 67 -14.06 -11.37 5.19
CA ILE A 67 -15.41 -11.49 5.71
C ILE A 67 -15.27 -11.70 7.21
N ALA A 68 -15.99 -10.91 8.01
CA ALA A 68 -15.91 -11.05 9.45
C ALA A 68 -16.29 -12.50 9.81
N PRO A 69 -15.54 -13.17 10.70
CA PRO A 69 -15.93 -14.51 11.14
C PRO A 69 -17.34 -14.42 11.75
N GLY A 70 -18.27 -15.20 11.20
CA GLY A 70 -19.69 -15.17 11.59
C GLY A 70 -20.65 -14.49 10.60
N THR A 71 -20.15 -13.88 9.50
CA THR A 71 -21.03 -13.41 8.42
C THR A 71 -21.73 -14.60 7.76
N ALA A 72 -23.05 -14.49 7.56
CA ALA A 72 -23.82 -15.54 6.91
C ALA A 72 -23.41 -15.71 5.44
N LEU A 73 -23.40 -16.95 4.94
CA LEU A 73 -23.00 -17.25 3.55
C LEU A 73 -23.81 -16.45 2.51
N ALA A 74 -25.08 -16.15 2.80
CA ALA A 74 -25.96 -15.36 1.93
C ALA A 74 -25.53 -13.90 1.79
N GLU A 75 -24.88 -13.33 2.80
CA GLU A 75 -24.46 -11.92 2.82
C GLU A 75 -23.12 -11.70 2.10
N ILE A 76 -22.50 -12.78 1.60
CA ILE A 76 -21.24 -12.70 0.87
C ILE A 76 -21.51 -12.06 -0.51
N PRO A 77 -20.83 -10.97 -0.90
CA PRO A 77 -21.14 -10.23 -2.13
C PRO A 77 -21.05 -11.03 -3.44
N CYS A 78 -20.30 -12.14 -3.47
CA CYS A 78 -20.31 -13.05 -4.62
C CYS A 78 -21.52 -13.99 -4.63
N VAL A 79 -21.99 -14.42 -3.45
CA VAL A 79 -23.17 -15.28 -3.29
C VAL A 79 -24.44 -14.50 -3.63
N GLN A 80 -24.57 -13.27 -3.11
CA GLN A 80 -25.70 -12.39 -3.45
C GLN A 80 -25.81 -12.16 -4.97
N ARG A 81 -24.68 -11.91 -5.65
CA ARG A 81 -24.65 -11.77 -7.12
C ARG A 81 -25.11 -13.03 -7.84
N ALA A 82 -24.73 -14.21 -7.34
CA ALA A 82 -25.13 -15.48 -7.94
C ALA A 82 -26.63 -15.75 -7.74
N THR A 83 -27.19 -15.43 -6.56
CA THR A 83 -28.61 -15.60 -6.27
C THR A 83 -29.47 -14.61 -7.07
N ASP A 84 -29.05 -13.35 -7.17
CA ASP A 84 -29.79 -12.33 -7.93
C ASP A 84 -29.86 -12.70 -9.42
N ALA A 85 -28.76 -13.19 -10.01
CA ALA A 85 -28.73 -13.65 -11.40
C ALA A 85 -29.69 -14.83 -11.65
N ALA A 86 -29.72 -15.81 -10.73
CA ALA A 86 -30.65 -16.93 -10.81
C ALA A 86 -32.12 -16.49 -10.70
N GLN A 87 -32.39 -15.45 -9.91
CA GLN A 87 -33.75 -14.93 -9.70
C GLN A 87 -34.24 -14.08 -10.90
N THR A 88 -33.34 -13.37 -11.58
CA THR A 88 -33.68 -12.66 -12.82
C THR A 88 -33.99 -13.58 -13.99
N ASP A 89 -33.33 -14.75 -14.07
CA ASP A 89 -33.55 -15.75 -15.13
C ASP A 89 -34.93 -16.42 -15.00
N ALA A 90 -35.40 -16.66 -13.77
CA ALA A 90 -36.72 -17.21 -13.48
C ALA A 90 -37.89 -16.28 -13.88
N THR A 91 -37.65 -14.98 -14.07
CA THR A 91 -38.68 -13.99 -14.43
C THR A 91 -38.80 -13.77 -15.95
N GLN A 92 -37.86 -14.27 -16.76
CA GLN A 92 -37.85 -14.13 -18.22
C GLN A 92 -38.33 -15.40 -18.97
N ALA A 93 -38.99 -16.34 -18.28
CA ALA A 93 -39.72 -17.42 -18.94
C ALA A 93 -41.02 -16.88 -19.58
N GLN A 94 -40.91 -16.51 -20.84
CA GLN A 94 -41.99 -16.01 -21.69
C GLN A 94 -43.20 -16.97 -21.65
N PRO A 95 -44.41 -16.54 -21.27
CA PRO A 95 -45.59 -17.40 -21.35
C PRO A 95 -45.82 -17.77 -22.81
N GLY A 96 -45.97 -19.07 -23.06
CA GLY A 96 -46.04 -19.68 -24.38
C GLY A 96 -47.00 -18.95 -25.32
N LYS A 97 -46.53 -18.69 -26.55
CA LYS A 97 -47.43 -18.42 -27.67
C LYS A 97 -48.19 -19.72 -27.98
N ALA A 98 -49.47 -19.75 -27.64
CA ALA A 98 -50.46 -20.64 -28.25
C ALA A 98 -50.96 -20.03 -29.57
#